data_AF-R9M0Q0-F1
#
_entry.id   AF-R9M0Q0-F1
#
_cell.length_a   1.000
_cell.length_b   1.000
_cell.length_c   1.000
_cell.angle_alpha   90.00
_cell.angle_beta   90.00
_cell.angle_gamma   90.00
#
_symmetry.space_group_name_H-M   'P 1'
#
loop_
_entity.id
_entity.type
_entity.pdbx_description
1 polymer ?
#
loop_
_entity_poly.entity_id
_entity_poly.type
_entity_poly.pdbx_seq_one_letter_code
_entity_poly.pdbx_strand_id
1 'polypeptide(L)'
;MTDPYKVLGVSPTATDEQVKSAYRELAKKYHPDNYVNNPLSDLAEEKMQEINQAYDAILAQRKAGQGGSTYGGGGYTGGYGGSSQFADIRRMINAGRLAEAQELLDGVSAGSRDAEWYFLKGSIYYSRGWLDDALQSFQKACAMNPQNREYSAAYNQLLWQRQTGQARYGQGGYTTHMNAAPCSCCDICAALYCANCCMDCGGCF
;
A
#
# COMPACT_ATOMS: atom_id res chain seq x y z
N MET A 1 32.48 13.07 -15.82
CA MET A 1 31.46 12.02 -15.59
C MET A 1 32.19 10.70 -15.51
N THR A 2 32.30 10.13 -14.32
CA THR A 2 32.86 8.80 -14.13
C THR A 2 31.83 7.79 -14.60
N ASP A 3 32.22 6.89 -15.49
CA ASP A 3 31.34 5.85 -16.03
C ASP A 3 30.96 4.88 -14.88
N PRO A 4 29.68 4.76 -14.50
CA PRO A 4 29.29 3.97 -13.33
C PRO A 4 29.58 2.47 -13.53
N TYR A 5 29.60 1.97 -14.76
CA TYR A 5 29.99 0.60 -15.06
C TYR A 5 31.48 0.36 -14.76
N LYS A 6 32.33 1.37 -15.00
CA LYS A 6 33.76 1.31 -14.67
C LYS A 6 34.02 1.35 -13.17
N VAL A 7 33.22 2.10 -12.40
CA VAL A 7 33.34 2.17 -10.94
C VAL A 7 33.05 0.80 -10.30
N LEU A 8 32.05 0.09 -10.82
CA LEU A 8 31.69 -1.25 -10.37
C LEU A 8 32.55 -2.36 -11.01
N GLY A 9 33.42 -2.03 -11.97
CA GLY A 9 34.26 -3.00 -12.68
C GLY A 9 33.48 -3.97 -13.57
N VAL A 10 32.28 -3.58 -14.03
CA VAL A 10 31.38 -4.42 -14.82
C VAL A 10 31.27 -3.91 -16.25
N SER A 11 30.97 -4.81 -17.18
CA SER A 11 30.70 -4.41 -18.57
C SER A 11 29.42 -3.55 -18.66
N PRO A 12 29.35 -2.57 -19.56
CA PRO A 12 28.09 -1.87 -19.89
C PRO A 12 26.96 -2.82 -20.31
N THR A 13 27.32 -4.01 -20.80
CA THR A 13 26.39 -5.08 -21.22
C THR A 13 26.08 -6.10 -20.13
N ALA A 14 26.59 -5.93 -18.91
CA ALA A 14 26.43 -6.89 -17.82
C ALA A 14 24.95 -7.07 -17.42
N THR A 15 24.54 -8.26 -16.97
CA THR A 15 23.17 -8.49 -16.48
C THR A 15 22.96 -7.86 -15.09
N ASP A 16 21.71 -7.65 -14.67
CA ASP A 16 21.42 -7.10 -13.32
C ASP A 16 22.00 -7.96 -12.19
N GLU A 17 22.08 -9.26 -12.41
CA GLU A 17 22.69 -10.21 -11.49
C GLU A 17 24.20 -9.99 -11.36
N GLN A 18 24.88 -9.75 -12.48
CA GLN A 18 26.31 -9.44 -12.50
C GLN A 18 26.60 -8.11 -11.80
N VAL A 19 25.77 -7.09 -12.05
CA VAL A 19 25.88 -5.78 -11.38
C VAL A 19 25.69 -5.92 -9.87
N LYS A 20 24.68 -6.68 -9.42
CA LYS A 20 24.44 -6.96 -7.99
C LYS A 20 25.56 -7.77 -7.36
N SER A 21 26.12 -8.74 -8.08
CA SER A 21 27.22 -9.56 -7.59
C SER A 21 28.48 -8.70 -7.38
N ALA A 22 28.85 -7.90 -8.37
CA ALA A 22 29.99 -7.00 -8.29
C ALA A 22 29.84 -5.97 -7.15
N TYR A 23 28.63 -5.40 -7.01
CA TYR A 23 28.31 -4.51 -5.89
C TYR A 23 28.54 -5.19 -4.53
N ARG A 24 28.06 -6.42 -4.34
CA ARG A 24 28.22 -7.17 -3.09
C ARG A 24 29.69 -7.48 -2.78
N GLU A 25 30.49 -7.79 -3.80
CA GLU A 25 31.92 -8.05 -3.63
C GLU A 25 32.68 -6.79 -3.24
N LEU A 26 32.39 -5.66 -3.88
CA LEU A 26 33.01 -4.38 -3.56
C LEU A 26 32.57 -3.87 -2.18
N ALA A 27 31.28 -4.01 -1.83
CA ALA A 27 30.76 -3.63 -0.52
C ALA A 27 31.41 -4.44 0.62
N LYS A 28 31.68 -5.73 0.41
CA LYS A 28 32.43 -6.55 1.38
C LYS A 28 33.88 -6.11 1.50
N LYS A 29 34.50 -5.70 0.39
CA LYS A 29 35.91 -5.26 0.36
C LYS A 29 36.14 -3.93 1.06
N TYR A 30 35.17 -3.01 0.94
CA TYR A 30 35.21 -1.67 1.55
C TYR A 30 34.31 -1.55 2.78
N HIS A 31 33.90 -2.66 3.39
CA HIS A 31 33.03 -2.63 4.56
C HIS A 31 33.75 -1.93 5.73
N PRO A 32 33.12 -0.98 6.44
CA PRO A 32 33.75 -0.21 7.51
C PRO A 32 34.30 -1.10 8.64
N ASP A 33 33.71 -2.27 8.85
CA ASP A 33 34.17 -3.28 9.82
C ASP A 33 35.59 -3.82 9.54
N ASN A 34 36.05 -3.80 8.29
CA ASN A 34 37.43 -4.17 7.96
C ASN A 34 38.44 -3.05 8.23
N TYR A 35 37.99 -1.82 8.47
CA TYR A 35 38.86 -0.62 8.56
C TYR A 35 38.69 0.16 9.87
N VAL A 36 38.05 -0.41 10.89
CA VAL A 36 37.72 0.22 12.19
C VAL A 36 38.94 0.81 12.93
N ASN A 37 40.16 0.37 12.62
CA ASN A 37 41.40 0.83 13.27
C ASN A 37 42.50 1.26 12.28
N ASN A 38 42.14 1.68 11.06
CA ASN A 38 43.10 2.05 10.02
C ASN A 38 42.86 3.51 9.57
N PRO A 39 43.89 4.36 9.41
CA PRO A 39 43.74 5.72 8.83
C PRO A 39 43.23 5.74 7.38
N LEU A 40 42.99 4.56 6.80
CA LEU A 40 42.37 4.36 5.49
C LEU A 40 40.84 4.24 5.57
N SER A 41 40.23 4.36 6.75
CA SER A 41 38.77 4.33 6.93
C SER A 41 38.06 5.37 6.08
N ASP A 42 38.61 6.58 6.03
CA ASP A 42 38.00 7.71 5.32
C ASP A 42 38.00 7.47 3.80
N LEU A 43 39.09 6.89 3.28
CA LEU A 43 39.22 6.46 1.89
C LEU A 43 38.30 5.27 1.56
N ALA A 44 38.09 4.35 2.50
CA ALA A 44 37.17 3.23 2.32
C ALA A 44 35.70 3.70 2.28
N GLU A 45 35.34 4.69 3.11
CA GLU A 45 34.02 5.31 3.12
C GLU A 45 33.76 6.07 1.81
N GLU A 46 34.71 6.88 1.36
CA GLU A 46 34.60 7.60 0.08
C GLU A 46 34.42 6.63 -1.10
N LYS A 47 35.20 5.54 -1.12
CA LYS A 47 35.06 4.48 -2.13
C LYS A 47 33.71 3.78 -2.05
N MET A 48 33.21 3.51 -0.85
CA MET A 48 31.89 2.89 -0.65
C MET A 48 30.77 3.80 -1.16
N GLN A 49 30.87 5.11 -0.93
CA GLN A 49 29.92 6.09 -1.46
C GLN A 49 29.94 6.13 -2.99
N GLU A 50 31.13 6.12 -3.62
CA GLU A 50 31.26 6.04 -5.09
C GLU A 50 30.60 4.78 -5.66
N ILE A 51 30.79 3.62 -5.01
CA ILE A 51 30.20 2.34 -5.42
C ILE A 51 28.66 2.38 -5.34
N ASN A 52 28.11 2.95 -4.27
CA ASN A 52 26.66 3.11 -4.10
C ASN A 52 26.07 4.00 -5.20
N GLN A 53 26.68 5.18 -5.43
CA GLN A 53 26.24 6.12 -6.46
C GLN A 53 26.28 5.50 -7.86
N ALA A 54 27.33 4.72 -8.17
CA ALA A 54 27.45 4.03 -9.44
C ALA A 54 26.35 2.97 -9.64
N TYR A 55 26.05 2.20 -8.60
CA TYR A 55 24.99 1.18 -8.64
C TYR A 55 23.61 1.80 -8.87
N ASP A 56 23.30 2.87 -8.16
CA ASP A 56 22.03 3.59 -8.32
C ASP A 56 21.90 4.23 -9.72
N ALA A 57 22.98 4.80 -10.24
CA ALA A 57 23.00 5.37 -11.59
C ALA A 57 22.71 4.30 -12.67
N ILE A 58 23.27 3.10 -12.54
CA ILE A 58 22.99 1.98 -13.47
C ILE A 58 21.52 1.56 -13.38
N LEU A 59 20.98 1.42 -12.17
CA LEU A 59 19.57 1.05 -11.98
C LEU A 59 18.63 2.11 -12.57
N ALA A 60 18.92 3.40 -12.36
CA ALA A 60 18.16 4.50 -12.93
C ALA A 60 18.23 4.51 -14.46
N GLN A 61 19.42 4.28 -15.05
CA GLN A 61 19.60 4.20 -16.50
C GLN A 61 18.84 3.01 -17.12
N ARG A 62 18.86 1.85 -16.47
CA ARG A 62 18.12 0.67 -16.93
C ARG A 62 16.61 0.85 -16.85
N LYS A 63 16.14 1.47 -15.76
CA LYS A 63 14.73 1.88 -15.61
C LYS A 63 14.31 2.92 -16.64
N ALA A 64 15.20 3.83 -17.04
CA ALA A 64 14.90 4.86 -18.04
C ALA A 64 14.97 4.34 -19.50
N GLY A 65 15.81 3.34 -19.78
CA GLY A 65 15.99 2.75 -21.11
C GLY A 65 14.94 1.71 -21.51
N GLN A 66 14.29 1.06 -20.55
CA GLN A 66 13.09 0.24 -20.80
C GLN A 66 11.85 1.13 -20.75
N GLY A 67 11.30 1.44 -21.93
CA GLY A 67 10.07 2.22 -22.09
C GLY A 67 8.95 1.78 -21.15
N GLY A 68 8.21 2.78 -20.66
CA GLY A 68 7.27 2.67 -19.55
C GLY A 68 6.39 1.43 -19.53
N SER A 69 6.47 0.70 -18.42
CA SER A 69 5.34 -0.06 -17.90
C SER A 69 5.55 -0.32 -16.42
N THR A 70 4.65 0.27 -15.64
CA THR A 70 4.14 -0.25 -14.39
C THR A 70 4.25 -1.77 -14.31
N TYR A 71 5.25 -2.27 -13.60
CA TYR A 71 5.15 -3.55 -12.92
C TYR A 71 6.04 -3.55 -11.67
N GLY A 72 5.41 -3.89 -10.55
CA GLY A 72 5.95 -3.74 -9.21
C GLY A 72 7.18 -4.61 -8.95
N GLY A 73 8.13 -4.05 -8.22
CA GLY A 73 9.28 -4.77 -7.69
C GLY A 73 10.09 -3.84 -6.81
N GLY A 74 10.09 -4.12 -5.50
CA GLY A 74 10.71 -3.29 -4.46
C GLY A 74 12.19 -3.02 -4.75
N GLY A 75 12.51 -1.75 -4.98
CA GLY A 75 13.83 -1.19 -4.80
C GLY A 75 13.74 -0.23 -3.64
N TYR A 76 14.48 -0.55 -2.58
CA TYR A 76 14.85 0.32 -1.48
C TYR A 76 15.48 1.59 -2.09
N THR A 77 14.78 2.71 -2.01
CA THR A 77 15.37 4.03 -2.24
C THR A 77 15.21 4.78 -0.93
N GLY A 78 16.34 4.89 -0.22
CA GLY A 78 16.45 5.78 0.91
C GLY A 78 16.35 7.23 0.47
N GLY A 79 15.68 8.02 1.30
CA GLY A 79 15.87 9.47 1.39
C GLY A 79 14.89 10.32 0.60
N TYR A 80 13.65 10.48 1.08
CA TYR A 80 12.88 11.73 0.92
C TYR A 80 11.99 11.94 2.14
N GLY A 81 12.17 13.07 2.82
CA GLY A 81 11.51 13.38 4.09
C GLY A 81 9.99 13.20 4.09
N GLY A 82 9.46 12.76 5.24
CA GLY A 82 8.06 12.86 5.66
C GLY A 82 7.04 12.02 4.87
N SER A 83 7.04 12.08 3.54
CA SER A 83 6.03 11.44 2.68
C SER A 83 6.44 10.05 2.18
N SER A 84 7.72 9.69 2.18
CA SER A 84 8.16 8.37 1.69
C SER A 84 7.75 7.23 2.63
N GLN A 85 7.89 7.41 3.95
CA GLN A 85 7.50 6.39 4.93
C GLN A 85 6.01 6.06 4.85
N PHE A 86 5.14 7.08 4.73
CA PHE A 86 3.70 6.87 4.59
C PHE A 86 3.33 6.19 3.27
N ALA A 87 4.05 6.48 2.18
CA ALA A 87 3.88 5.80 0.91
C ALA A 87 4.28 4.31 0.97
N ASP A 88 5.38 4.00 1.67
CA ASP A 88 5.80 2.61 1.92
C ASP A 88 4.76 1.87 2.78
N ILE A 89 4.20 2.53 3.80
CA ILE A 89 3.12 1.98 4.64
C ILE A 89 1.87 1.66 3.80
N ARG A 90 1.44 2.57 2.92
CA ARG A 90 0.34 2.28 1.99
C ARG A 90 0.60 1.05 1.14
N ARG A 91 1.81 0.91 0.62
CA ARG A 91 2.18 -0.24 -0.21
C ARG A 91 2.14 -1.54 0.59
N MET A 92 2.61 -1.54 1.84
CA MET A 92 2.54 -2.71 2.71
C MET A 92 1.09 -3.11 3.05
N ILE A 93 0.21 -2.13 3.30
CA ILE A 93 -1.22 -2.37 3.51
C ILE A 93 -1.84 -3.03 2.28
N ASN A 94 -1.58 -2.49 1.09
CA ASN A 94 -2.06 -3.08 -0.17
C ASN A 94 -1.48 -4.48 -0.43
N ALA A 95 -0.27 -4.76 0.04
CA ALA A 95 0.35 -6.08 -0.01
C ALA A 95 -0.17 -7.05 1.07
N GLY A 96 -1.07 -6.62 1.96
CA GLY A 96 -1.59 -7.44 3.06
C GLY A 96 -0.64 -7.64 4.24
N ARG A 97 0.51 -6.96 4.25
CA ARG A 97 1.52 -7.02 5.33
C ARG A 97 1.16 -6.06 6.46
N LEU A 98 -0.01 -6.29 7.08
CA LEU A 98 -0.60 -5.39 8.07
C LEU A 98 0.19 -5.31 9.38
N ALA A 99 0.88 -6.39 9.76
CA ALA A 99 1.69 -6.41 10.99
C ALA A 99 2.89 -5.47 10.87
N GLU A 100 3.63 -5.58 9.76
CA GLU A 100 4.81 -4.76 9.48
C GLU A 100 4.45 -3.29 9.21
N ALA A 101 3.30 -3.07 8.55
CA ALA A 101 2.75 -1.73 8.36
C ALA A 101 2.43 -1.04 9.71
N GLN A 102 1.94 -1.80 10.69
CA GLN A 102 1.67 -1.25 12.01
C GLN A 102 2.96 -0.95 12.78
N GLU A 103 3.93 -1.86 12.76
CA GLU A 103 5.23 -1.67 13.43
C GLU A 103 5.92 -0.39 12.97
N LEU A 104 5.96 -0.17 11.65
CA LEU A 104 6.53 1.04 11.08
C LEU A 104 5.74 2.29 11.45
N LEU A 105 4.42 2.18 11.60
CA LEU A 105 3.54 3.28 12.00
C LEU A 105 3.66 3.62 13.49
N ASP A 106 3.89 2.62 14.35
CA ASP A 106 4.11 2.78 15.79
C ASP A 106 5.50 3.37 16.09
N GLY A 107 6.48 3.15 15.20
CA GLY A 107 7.80 3.79 15.26
C GLY A 107 7.79 5.30 14.95
N VAL A 108 6.69 5.84 14.40
CA VAL A 108 6.57 7.28 14.11
C VAL A 108 6.35 8.07 15.39
N SER A 109 7.22 9.06 15.63
CA SER A 109 7.15 9.92 16.81
C SER A 109 5.81 10.65 16.93
N ALA A 110 5.34 10.88 18.15
CA ALA A 110 4.05 11.54 18.40
C ALA A 110 3.95 12.96 17.82
N GLY A 111 5.09 13.64 17.63
CA GLY A 111 5.16 14.98 17.02
C GLY A 111 4.99 15.00 15.49
N SER A 112 5.10 13.85 14.83
CA SER A 112 4.93 13.70 13.36
C SER A 112 3.61 13.01 13.00
N ARG A 113 2.66 12.95 13.93
CA ARG A 113 1.35 12.32 13.72
C ARG A 113 0.42 13.27 12.99
N ASP A 114 0.56 13.30 11.68
CA ASP A 114 -0.30 14.05 10.78
C ASP A 114 -1.61 13.32 10.48
N ALA A 115 -2.54 13.99 9.79
CA ALA A 115 -3.80 13.39 9.34
C ALA A 115 -3.58 12.09 8.54
N GLU A 116 -2.48 11.99 7.80
CA GLU A 116 -2.11 10.82 7.00
C GLU A 116 -1.74 9.61 7.89
N TRP A 117 -1.09 9.84 9.03
CA TRP A 117 -0.82 8.78 10.02
C TRP A 117 -2.13 8.19 10.56
N TYR A 118 -3.10 9.04 10.92
CA TYR A 118 -4.41 8.58 11.39
C TYR A 118 -5.20 7.84 10.32
N PHE A 119 -5.10 8.28 9.07
CA PHE A 119 -5.71 7.60 7.94
C PHE A 119 -5.15 6.19 7.75
N LEU A 120 -3.82 6.04 7.73
CA LEU A 120 -3.17 4.74 7.56
C LEU A 120 -3.46 3.80 8.72
N LYS A 121 -3.49 4.32 9.95
CA LYS A 121 -3.92 3.57 11.13
C LYS A 121 -5.36 3.07 11.00
N GLY A 122 -6.26 3.93 10.54
CA GLY A 122 -7.65 3.56 10.24
C GLY A 122 -7.76 2.48 9.17
N SER A 123 -6.96 2.55 8.11
CA SER A 123 -6.91 1.51 7.07
C SER A 123 -6.45 0.16 7.60
N ILE A 124 -5.44 0.13 8.49
CA ILE A 124 -4.97 -1.12 9.12
C ILE A 124 -6.08 -1.76 9.97
N TYR A 125 -6.77 -0.97 10.80
CA TYR A 125 -7.87 -1.48 11.62
C TYR A 125 -9.06 -1.95 10.80
N TYR A 126 -9.38 -1.23 9.73
CA TYR A 126 -10.40 -1.65 8.78
C TYR A 126 -10.06 -3.00 8.14
N SER A 127 -8.82 -3.21 7.70
CA SER A 127 -8.39 -4.51 7.16
C SER A 127 -8.40 -5.64 8.20
N ARG A 128 -8.34 -5.32 9.51
CA ARG A 128 -8.48 -6.30 10.60
C ARG A 128 -9.93 -6.56 11.03
N GLY A 129 -10.88 -5.77 10.55
CA GLY A 129 -12.29 -5.84 10.94
C GLY A 129 -12.62 -5.10 12.24
N TRP A 130 -11.70 -4.30 12.79
CA TRP A 130 -11.97 -3.43 13.93
C TRP A 130 -12.59 -2.13 13.44
N LEU A 131 -13.88 -2.20 13.13
CA LEU A 131 -14.60 -1.11 12.48
C LEU A 131 -14.74 0.11 13.39
N ASP A 132 -14.99 -0.07 14.69
CA ASP A 132 -15.18 1.06 15.62
C ASP A 132 -13.89 1.89 15.79
N ASP A 133 -12.74 1.23 16.00
CA ASP A 133 -11.43 1.89 16.09
C ASP A 133 -11.01 2.56 14.78
N ALA A 134 -11.33 1.91 13.65
CA ALA A 134 -11.09 2.47 12.32
C ALA A 134 -11.90 3.76 12.12
N LEU A 135 -13.18 3.75 12.52
CA LEU A 135 -14.09 4.89 12.40
C LEU A 135 -13.57 6.10 13.18
N GLN A 136 -13.14 5.90 14.43
CA GLN A 136 -12.56 6.96 15.24
C GLN A 136 -11.30 7.56 14.59
N SER A 137 -10.46 6.71 14.01
CA SER A 137 -9.23 7.12 13.34
C SER A 137 -9.50 7.95 12.08
N PHE A 138 -10.46 7.51 11.25
CA PHE A 138 -10.88 8.28 10.07
C PHE A 138 -11.55 9.60 10.43
N GLN A 139 -12.37 9.63 11.48
CA GLN A 139 -12.96 10.87 11.97
C GLN A 139 -11.89 11.89 12.38
N LYS A 140 -10.86 11.46 13.11
CA LYS A 140 -9.71 12.32 13.47
C LYS A 140 -8.96 12.82 12.24
N ALA A 141 -8.74 11.96 11.24
CA ALA A 141 -8.10 12.36 9.98
C ALA A 141 -8.92 13.41 9.21
N CYS A 142 -10.24 13.24 9.11
CA CYS A 142 -11.16 14.20 8.50
C CYS A 142 -11.20 15.54 9.25
N ALA A 143 -11.13 15.51 10.58
CA ALA A 143 -11.12 16.72 11.40
C ALA A 143 -9.82 17.53 11.21
N MET A 144 -8.69 16.85 11.03
CA MET A 144 -7.40 17.52 10.77
C MET A 144 -7.31 18.09 9.36
N ASN A 145 -7.76 17.33 8.34
CA ASN A 145 -7.69 17.74 6.94
C ASN A 145 -9.04 17.56 6.23
N PRO A 146 -9.97 18.52 6.40
CA PRO A 146 -11.31 18.45 5.80
C PRO A 146 -11.30 18.64 4.27
N GLN A 147 -10.22 19.21 3.71
CA GLN A 147 -10.06 19.42 2.28
C GLN A 147 -9.76 18.13 1.51
N ASN A 148 -9.31 17.07 2.19
CA ASN A 148 -8.96 15.83 1.52
C ASN A 148 -10.20 14.95 1.30
N ARG A 149 -10.54 14.72 0.02
CA ARG A 149 -11.68 13.90 -0.39
C ARG A 149 -11.48 12.41 -0.10
N GLU A 150 -10.24 11.93 -0.04
CA GLU A 150 -9.94 10.53 0.26
C GLU A 150 -10.39 10.14 1.67
N TYR A 151 -10.22 11.05 2.63
CA TYR A 151 -10.55 10.80 4.03
C TYR A 151 -12.06 10.74 4.23
N SER A 152 -12.80 11.68 3.63
CA SER A 152 -14.26 11.68 3.68
C SER A 152 -14.87 10.50 2.91
N ALA A 153 -14.28 10.09 1.80
CA ALA A 153 -14.69 8.89 1.06
C ALA A 153 -14.50 7.61 1.90
N ALA A 154 -13.32 7.42 2.53
CA ALA A 154 -13.06 6.26 3.39
C ALA A 154 -13.97 6.22 4.61
N TYR A 155 -14.26 7.37 5.22
CA TYR A 155 -15.19 7.48 6.34
C TYR A 155 -16.62 7.09 5.93
N ASN A 156 -17.13 7.64 4.82
CA ASN A 156 -18.46 7.33 4.32
C ASN A 156 -18.61 5.86 3.91
N GLN A 157 -17.56 5.26 3.33
CA GLN A 157 -17.54 3.83 3.01
C GLN A 157 -17.74 2.98 4.26
N LEU A 158 -17.08 3.34 5.36
CA LEU A 158 -17.15 2.59 6.62
C LEU A 158 -18.51 2.77 7.32
N LEU A 159 -19.10 3.96 7.25
CA LEU A 159 -20.47 4.21 7.72
C LEU A 159 -21.49 3.33 6.99
N TRP A 160 -21.35 3.19 5.67
CA TRP A 160 -22.25 2.37 4.87
C TRP A 160 -22.15 0.89 5.27
N GLN A 161 -20.93 0.42 5.54
CA GLN A 161 -20.67 -0.94 6.01
C GLN A 161 -21.27 -1.22 7.39
N ARG A 162 -21.24 -0.23 8.29
CA ARG A 162 -21.89 -0.31 9.61
C ARG A 162 -23.41 -0.33 9.50
N GLN A 163 -23.99 0.51 8.63
CA GLN A 163 -25.44 0.63 8.49
C GLN A 163 -26.07 -0.56 7.75
N THR A 164 -25.33 -1.19 6.84
CA THR A 164 -25.80 -2.38 6.13
C THR A 164 -25.62 -3.68 6.91
N GLY A 165 -24.92 -3.66 8.06
CA GLY A 165 -24.70 -4.86 8.89
C GLY A 165 -23.96 -6.00 8.18
N GLN A 166 -23.48 -5.77 6.95
CA GLN A 166 -22.84 -6.76 6.11
C GLN A 166 -21.34 -6.76 6.44
N ALA A 167 -21.02 -7.23 7.64
CA ALA A 167 -19.67 -7.63 7.98
C ALA A 167 -19.24 -8.70 6.96
N ARG A 168 -18.05 -8.55 6.39
CA ARG A 168 -17.43 -9.45 5.41
C ARG A 168 -16.98 -10.76 6.09
N TYR A 169 -17.88 -11.44 6.77
CA TYR A 169 -17.74 -12.81 7.25
C TYR A 169 -18.70 -13.69 6.47
N GLY A 170 -18.17 -14.70 5.77
CA GLY A 170 -18.97 -15.83 5.31
C GLY A 170 -19.49 -15.73 3.88
N GLN A 171 -18.69 -16.29 2.98
CA GLN A 171 -19.19 -17.02 1.82
C GLN A 171 -20.21 -18.07 2.30
N GLY A 172 -21.47 -17.93 1.88
CA GLY A 172 -22.51 -18.95 1.98
C GLY A 172 -23.35 -18.84 0.72
N GLY A 173 -23.00 -19.64 -0.28
CA GLY A 173 -23.56 -19.52 -1.62
C GLY A 173 -24.95 -20.09 -1.76
N TYR A 174 -25.74 -19.47 -2.65
CA TYR A 174 -26.56 -20.17 -3.63
C TYR A 174 -26.46 -19.36 -4.92
N THR A 175 -25.85 -19.95 -5.94
CA THR A 175 -25.98 -19.49 -7.32
C THR A 175 -27.41 -19.72 -7.76
N THR A 176 -28.08 -18.72 -8.33
CA THR A 176 -28.87 -18.91 -9.55
C THR A 176 -29.21 -17.56 -10.18
N HIS A 177 -28.61 -17.33 -11.34
CA HIS A 177 -29.23 -16.79 -12.56
C HIS A 177 -30.08 -15.50 -12.55
N MET A 178 -29.75 -14.68 -13.56
CA MET A 178 -30.55 -13.65 -14.23
C MET A 178 -30.46 -12.22 -13.71
N ASN A 179 -29.59 -11.45 -14.38
CA ASN A 179 -29.97 -10.23 -15.09
C ASN A 179 -31.03 -9.34 -14.42
N ALA A 180 -30.62 -8.43 -13.54
CA ALA A 180 -31.36 -7.20 -13.28
C ALA A 180 -30.44 -6.15 -12.62
N ALA A 181 -30.39 -4.98 -13.26
CA ALA A 181 -29.82 -3.75 -12.75
C ALA A 181 -30.68 -3.20 -11.56
N PRO A 182 -30.19 -2.18 -10.83
CA PRO A 182 -30.54 -1.94 -9.44
C PRO A 182 -31.82 -1.09 -9.25
N CYS A 183 -32.46 -1.31 -8.10
CA CYS A 183 -33.33 -0.38 -7.35
C CYS A 183 -34.51 0.28 -8.10
N SER A 184 -35.74 -0.02 -7.68
CA SER A 184 -36.78 1.02 -7.60
C SER A 184 -37.82 0.69 -6.54
N CYS A 185 -38.23 1.72 -5.82
CA CYS A 185 -39.09 1.79 -4.64
C CYS A 185 -40.57 1.37 -4.84
N CYS A 186 -40.85 0.44 -5.77
CA CYS A 186 -42.21 0.07 -6.17
C CYS A 186 -42.68 -1.32 -5.69
N ASP A 187 -41.81 -2.16 -5.10
CA ASP A 187 -42.16 -3.55 -4.73
C ASP A 187 -42.96 -3.69 -3.42
N ILE A 188 -43.08 -2.65 -2.60
CA ILE A 188 -43.94 -2.70 -1.40
C ILE A 188 -45.43 -2.59 -1.80
N CYS A 189 -45.74 -1.92 -2.91
CA CYS A 189 -47.14 -1.73 -3.35
C CYS A 189 -47.70 -2.93 -4.13
N ALA A 190 -46.85 -3.75 -4.77
CA ALA A 190 -47.27 -4.94 -5.51
C ALA A 190 -47.64 -6.12 -4.58
N ALA A 191 -47.00 -6.21 -3.41
CA ALA A 191 -47.26 -7.29 -2.45
C ALA A 191 -48.66 -7.22 -1.79
N LEU A 192 -49.25 -6.01 -1.66
CA LEU A 192 -50.57 -5.81 -1.03
C LEU A 192 -51.75 -6.04 -1.98
N TYR A 193 -51.57 -5.91 -3.31
CA TYR A 193 -52.63 -6.21 -4.29
C TYR A 193 -52.69 -7.68 -4.72
N CYS A 194 -51.58 -8.43 -4.67
CA CYS A 194 -51.58 -9.86 -5.01
C CYS A 194 -52.09 -10.77 -3.88
N ALA A 195 -52.09 -10.32 -2.63
CA ALA A 195 -52.67 -11.08 -1.51
C ALA A 195 -54.22 -11.04 -1.48
N ASN A 196 -54.86 -10.09 -2.18
CA ASN A 196 -56.33 -9.95 -2.23
C ASN A 196 -56.99 -10.63 -3.45
N CYS A 197 -56.22 -11.32 -4.30
CA CYS A 197 -56.75 -12.09 -5.44
C CYS A 197 -56.65 -13.62 -5.29
N CYS A 198 -56.03 -14.14 -4.21
CA CYS A 198 -55.84 -15.59 -4.01
C CYS A 198 -56.54 -16.16 -2.77
N MET A 199 -57.42 -15.41 -2.10
CA MET A 199 -58.14 -15.87 -0.90
C MET A 199 -59.67 -15.75 -0.93
N ASP A 200 -60.32 -15.44 -2.06
CA ASP A 200 -61.81 -15.38 -2.11
C ASP A 200 -62.46 -15.73 -3.46
N CYS A 201 -61.91 -16.73 -4.17
CA CYS A 201 -62.66 -17.50 -5.17
C CYS A 201 -62.70 -18.98 -4.77
N GLY A 202 -63.12 -19.23 -3.53
CA GLY A 202 -63.74 -20.50 -3.16
C GLY A 202 -65.16 -20.50 -3.70
N GLY A 203 -65.41 -21.17 -4.83
CA GLY A 203 -66.76 -21.26 -5.36
C GLY A 203 -66.87 -21.87 -6.76
N CYS A 204 -66.56 -23.16 -6.90
CA CYS A 204 -67.16 -23.97 -7.97
C CYS A 204 -67.62 -25.31 -7.37
N PHE A 205 -68.90 -25.34 -6.96
CA PHE A 205 -69.79 -26.47 -7.18
C PHE A 205 -70.42 -26.29 -8.57
#